data_AF-A0A7W1UGH0-F1
#
_entry.id   AF-A0A7W1UGH0-F1
#
_cell.length_a   1.000
_cell.length_b   1.000
_cell.length_c   1.000
_cell.angle_alpha   90.00
_cell.angle_beta   90.00
_cell.angle_gamma   90.00
#
_symmetry.space_group_name_H-M   'P 1'
#
loop_
_entity.id
_entity.type
_entity.pdbx_description
1 polymer ?
#
loop_
_entity_poly.entity_id
_entity_poly.type
_entity_poly.pdbx_seq_one_letter_code
_entity_poly.pdbx_strand_id
1 'polypeptide(L)'
;VDPPHVTSRLISAAYEAGVKIMNLTKVVDLILRQDQRIEGVVVNNSTVEMAGHDTIHVDPIALESQIVVDATGHDAVVVNLLHQRNLYQKVPGNGAMWVARSEALVVENTREIYPNCFVTGLAVAAVDGSPRMGPAFGSMLLSGRRAAELVQRKLKGE
;
A
#
# COMPACT_ATOMS: atom_id res chain seq x y z
N VAL A 1 -0.26 -13.10 21.44
CA VAL A 1 0.50 -13.38 20.20
C VAL A 1 1.69 -12.44 20.21
N ASP A 2 2.91 -12.97 20.09
CA ASP A 2 4.13 -12.16 20.10
C ASP A 2 4.38 -11.52 18.72
N PRO A 3 4.32 -10.18 18.57
CA PRO A 3 4.37 -9.54 17.26
C PRO A 3 5.64 -9.84 16.44
N PRO A 4 6.87 -9.79 17.00
CA PRO A 4 8.09 -10.17 16.27
C PRO A 4 8.04 -11.60 15.72
N HIS A 5 7.55 -12.57 16.49
CA HIS A 5 7.45 -13.96 16.04
C HIS A 5 6.45 -14.13 14.89
N VAL A 6 5.29 -13.46 14.94
CA VAL A 6 4.34 -13.53 13.82
C VAL A 6 4.90 -12.85 12.57
N THR A 7 5.50 -11.68 12.72
CA THR A 7 6.09 -10.95 11.60
C THR A 7 7.21 -11.75 10.93
N SER A 8 8.09 -12.39 11.70
CA SER A 8 9.17 -13.21 11.12
C SER A 8 8.64 -14.42 10.35
N ARG A 9 7.58 -15.06 10.86
CA ARG A 9 6.90 -16.17 10.15
C ARG A 9 6.23 -15.71 8.85
N LEU A 10 5.57 -14.55 8.86
CA LEU A 10 4.96 -13.99 7.64
C LEU A 10 6.01 -13.67 6.58
N ILE A 11 7.15 -13.10 6.97
CA ILE A 11 8.27 -12.81 6.06
C ILE A 11 8.84 -14.11 5.48
N SER A 12 9.09 -15.12 6.32
CA SER A 12 9.58 -16.44 5.87
C SER A 12 8.64 -17.06 4.84
N ALA A 13 7.34 -17.12 5.17
CA ALA A 13 6.33 -17.68 4.30
C ALA A 13 6.20 -16.92 2.96
N ALA A 14 6.36 -15.59 2.97
CA ALA A 14 6.35 -14.80 1.74
C ALA A 14 7.52 -15.15 0.81
N TYR A 15 8.74 -15.28 1.36
CA TYR A 15 9.90 -15.72 0.58
C TYR A 15 9.73 -17.14 0.05
N GLU A 16 9.23 -18.07 0.86
CA GLU A 16 8.94 -19.45 0.45
C GLU A 16 7.89 -19.51 -0.67
N ALA A 17 6.94 -18.58 -0.69
CA ALA A 17 5.96 -18.41 -1.76
C ALA A 17 6.51 -17.72 -3.02
N GLY A 18 7.79 -17.31 -3.03
CA GLY A 18 8.45 -16.70 -4.19
C GLY A 18 8.42 -15.17 -4.23
N VAL A 19 8.01 -14.50 -3.15
CA VAL A 19 8.04 -13.03 -3.06
C VAL A 19 9.48 -12.53 -2.98
N LYS A 20 9.79 -11.47 -3.73
CA LYS A 20 11.02 -10.69 -3.57
C LYS A 20 10.74 -9.47 -2.71
N ILE A 21 11.54 -9.26 -1.66
CA ILE A 21 11.45 -8.08 -0.79
C ILE A 21 12.65 -7.18 -1.08
N MET A 22 12.37 -5.91 -1.36
CA MET A 22 13.38 -4.87 -1.55
C MET A 22 13.31 -3.90 -0.37
N ASN A 23 14.13 -4.15 0.66
CA ASN A 23 14.25 -3.21 1.78
C ASN A 23 15.02 -1.95 1.35
N LEU A 24 14.92 -0.88 2.16
CA LEU A 24 15.56 0.41 1.88
C LEU A 24 15.23 0.97 0.49
N THR A 25 14.04 0.63 -0.02
CA THR A 25 13.52 1.06 -1.31
C THR A 25 12.24 1.85 -1.04
N LYS A 26 12.24 3.12 -1.41
CA LYS A 26 11.13 4.05 -1.18
C LYS A 26 10.41 4.31 -2.49
N VAL A 27 9.09 4.21 -2.48
CA VAL A 27 8.25 4.70 -3.58
C VAL A 27 8.26 6.22 -3.54
N VAL A 28 8.73 6.82 -4.63
CA VAL A 28 8.82 8.28 -4.79
C VAL A 28 7.83 8.79 -5.84
N ASP A 29 7.44 7.93 -6.80
CA ASP A 29 6.47 8.30 -7.82
C ASP A 29 5.72 7.09 -8.43
N LEU A 30 4.84 7.35 -9.40
CA LEU A 30 4.01 6.36 -10.08
C LEU A 30 4.29 6.32 -11.59
N ILE A 31 4.18 5.11 -12.17
CA ILE A 31 4.16 4.93 -13.62
C ILE A 31 2.70 4.98 -14.07
N LEU A 32 2.33 6.04 -14.78
CA LEU A 32 1.00 6.23 -15.37
C LEU A 32 1.12 6.18 -16.89
N ARG A 33 0.27 5.38 -17.55
CA ARG A 33 0.24 5.26 -19.01
C ARG A 33 -1.12 5.66 -19.57
N GLN A 34 -1.52 5.03 -20.69
CA GLN A 34 -2.76 5.32 -21.39
C GLN A 34 -3.96 5.27 -20.42
N ASP A 35 -4.89 6.19 -20.62
CA ASP A 35 -6.07 6.38 -19.75
C ASP A 35 -5.73 6.65 -18.28
N GLN A 36 -4.51 7.15 -18.00
CA GLN A 36 -4.00 7.49 -16.67
C GLN A 36 -3.96 6.28 -15.70
N ARG A 37 -4.00 5.05 -16.21
CA ARG A 37 -3.95 3.84 -15.37
C ARG A 37 -2.56 3.65 -14.76
N ILE A 38 -2.51 3.10 -13.54
CA ILE A 38 -1.24 2.73 -12.90
C ILE A 38 -0.69 1.47 -13.56
N GLU A 39 0.60 1.51 -13.92
CA GLU A 39 1.37 0.39 -14.48
C GLU A 39 2.71 0.16 -13.75
N GLY A 40 2.81 0.65 -12.52
CA GLY A 40 3.97 0.43 -11.67
C GLY A 40 4.29 1.63 -10.79
N VAL A 41 5.48 1.57 -10.19
CA VAL A 41 5.98 2.56 -9.25
C VAL A 41 7.38 3.00 -9.65
N VAL A 42 7.72 4.23 -9.29
CA VAL A 42 9.07 4.78 -9.38
C VAL A 42 9.66 4.76 -7.98
N VAL A 43 10.86 4.21 -7.86
CA VAL A 43 11.51 3.98 -6.57
C VAL A 43 12.90 4.58 -6.51
N ASN A 44 13.32 4.95 -5.31
CA ASN A 44 14.69 5.32 -5.02
C ASN A 44 15.18 4.63 -3.75
N ASN A 45 16.48 4.70 -3.47
CA ASN A 45 17.02 4.21 -2.21
C ASN A 45 16.60 5.14 -1.06
N SER A 46 16.13 4.57 0.06
CA SER A 46 15.71 5.35 1.23
C SER A 46 16.82 6.26 1.77
N THR A 47 18.09 5.87 1.70
CA THR A 47 19.20 6.70 2.19
C THR A 47 19.46 7.92 1.31
N VAL A 48 19.31 7.77 -0.02
CA VAL A 48 19.38 8.88 -0.98
C VAL A 48 18.27 9.88 -0.68
N GLU A 49 17.05 9.38 -0.52
CA GLU A 49 15.88 10.21 -0.19
C GLU A 49 16.01 10.91 1.17
N MET A 50 16.66 10.27 2.15
CA MET A 50 16.93 10.87 3.46
C MET A 50 18.03 11.94 3.42
N ALA A 51 19.03 11.78 2.56
CA ALA A 51 20.11 12.77 2.41
C ALA A 51 19.66 14.04 1.69
N GLY A 52 18.50 13.99 1.01
CA GLY A 52 17.95 15.09 0.25
C GLY A 52 18.38 15.04 -1.21
N HIS A 53 17.39 15.21 -2.09
CA HIS A 53 17.55 15.17 -3.53
C HIS A 53 18.71 16.05 -4.02
N ASP A 54 18.82 17.27 -3.49
CA ASP A 54 19.80 18.28 -3.91
C ASP A 54 21.22 18.05 -3.33
N THR A 55 21.41 16.97 -2.56
CA THR A 55 22.73 16.63 -2.02
C THR A 55 23.41 15.55 -2.85
N ILE A 56 22.71 14.43 -3.10
CA ILE A 56 23.32 13.24 -3.71
C ILE A 56 22.97 13.11 -5.21
N HIS A 57 21.90 13.75 -5.71
CA HIS A 57 21.49 13.77 -7.12
C HIS A 57 21.54 12.39 -7.80
N VAL A 58 20.82 11.41 -7.23
CA VAL A 58 20.67 10.08 -7.82
C VAL A 58 19.23 9.91 -8.28
N ASP A 59 19.07 9.77 -9.59
CA ASP A 59 17.78 9.60 -10.23
C ASP A 59 17.10 8.28 -9.79
N PRO A 60 15.77 8.28 -9.65
CA PRO A 60 15.02 7.08 -9.31
C PRO A 60 14.88 6.13 -10.52
N ILE A 61 14.48 4.89 -10.25
CA ILE A 61 14.24 3.87 -11.28
C ILE A 61 12.78 3.42 -11.32
N ALA A 62 12.34 2.98 -12.50
CA ALA A 62 11.00 2.46 -12.74
C ALA A 62 10.91 0.95 -12.43
N LEU A 63 9.88 0.55 -11.69
CA LEU A 63 9.46 -0.84 -11.51
C LEU A 63 8.04 -1.02 -12.05
N GLU A 64 7.93 -1.67 -13.21
CA GLU A 64 6.66 -1.88 -13.89
C GLU A 64 5.87 -3.06 -13.28
N SER A 65 4.56 -2.93 -13.19
CA SER A 65 3.66 -3.99 -12.74
C SER A 65 2.25 -3.83 -13.33
N GLN A 66 1.53 -4.94 -13.48
CA GLN A 66 0.12 -4.90 -13.91
C GLN A 66 -0.81 -4.34 -12.83
N ILE A 67 -0.44 -4.53 -11.56
CA ILE A 67 -1.20 -4.11 -10.39
C ILE A 67 -0.24 -3.55 -9.34
N VAL A 68 -0.69 -2.52 -8.63
CA VAL A 68 -0.06 -1.96 -7.43
C VAL A 68 -1.01 -2.14 -6.25
N VAL A 69 -0.48 -2.55 -5.10
CA VAL A 69 -1.23 -2.64 -3.85
C VAL A 69 -0.62 -1.68 -2.84
N ASP A 70 -1.38 -0.65 -2.48
CA ASP A 70 -1.01 0.27 -1.40
C ASP A 70 -1.31 -0.38 -0.05
N ALA A 71 -0.22 -0.84 0.57
CA ALA A 71 -0.19 -1.36 1.93
C ALA A 71 0.69 -0.49 2.85
N THR A 72 0.89 0.80 2.53
CA THR A 72 1.82 1.67 3.30
C THR A 72 1.23 2.20 4.60
N GLY A 73 0.09 1.65 5.03
CA GLY A 73 -0.55 2.02 6.29
C GLY A 73 -1.06 3.46 6.29
N HIS A 74 -0.80 4.18 7.39
CA HIS A 74 -1.34 5.53 7.64
C HIS A 74 -1.04 6.55 6.53
N ASP A 75 0.09 6.39 5.85
CA ASP A 75 0.57 7.37 4.88
C ASP A 75 -0.16 7.28 3.52
N ALA A 76 -0.77 6.12 3.21
CA ALA A 76 -1.42 5.84 1.91
C ALA A 76 -0.66 6.45 0.72
N VAL A 77 0.63 6.09 0.60
CA VAL A 77 1.62 6.80 -0.22
C VAL A 77 1.20 6.84 -1.68
N VAL A 78 0.74 5.72 -2.23
CA VAL A 78 0.35 5.61 -3.65
C VAL A 78 -0.88 6.48 -3.91
N VAL A 79 -1.86 6.44 -3.01
CA VAL A 79 -3.09 7.24 -3.17
C VAL A 79 -2.81 8.74 -3.02
N ASN A 80 -1.89 9.14 -2.15
CA ASN A 80 -1.45 10.53 -2.06
C ASN A 80 -0.67 10.99 -3.30
N LEU A 81 0.15 10.13 -3.92
CA LEU A 81 0.81 10.42 -5.20
C LEU A 81 -0.20 10.58 -6.36
N LEU A 82 -1.31 9.82 -6.36
CA LEU A 82 -2.44 10.05 -7.27
C LEU A 82 -3.11 11.40 -7.01
N HIS A 83 -3.32 11.76 -5.74
CA HIS A 83 -3.91 13.05 -5.37
C HIS A 83 -3.06 14.23 -5.84
N GLN A 84 -1.72 14.17 -5.70
CA GLN A 84 -0.80 15.20 -6.17
C GLN A 84 -0.90 15.48 -7.68
N ARG A 85 -1.41 14.52 -8.45
CA ARG A 85 -1.65 14.62 -9.90
C ARG A 85 -3.08 15.01 -10.26
N ASN A 86 -3.92 15.32 -9.28
CA ASN A 86 -5.36 15.55 -9.44
C ASN A 86 -6.12 14.34 -10.00
N LEU A 87 -5.61 13.12 -9.78
CA LEU A 87 -6.25 11.86 -10.20
C LEU A 87 -7.09 11.22 -9.09
N TYR A 88 -6.95 11.73 -7.88
CA TYR A 88 -7.71 11.26 -6.72
C TYR A 88 -7.99 12.43 -5.76
N GLN A 89 -9.05 12.28 -4.97
CA GLN A 89 -9.39 13.24 -3.93
C GLN A 89 -8.35 13.24 -2.81
N LYS A 90 -8.28 14.32 -2.03
CA LYS A 90 -7.34 14.42 -0.91
C LYS A 90 -7.60 13.29 0.09
N VAL A 91 -6.54 12.58 0.48
CA VAL A 91 -6.60 11.56 1.53
C VAL A 91 -6.88 12.26 2.87
N PRO A 92 -7.99 11.96 3.56
CA PRO A 92 -8.36 12.63 4.80
C PRO A 92 -7.47 12.23 5.99
N GLY A 93 -6.84 11.05 5.92
CA GLY A 93 -6.06 10.46 7.02
C GLY A 93 -6.95 9.72 8.03
N ASN A 94 -6.35 8.99 8.96
CA ASN A 94 -7.10 8.17 9.90
C ASN A 94 -7.84 9.02 10.95
N GLY A 95 -9.06 8.57 11.30
CA GLY A 95 -9.81 9.12 12.42
C GLY A 95 -9.27 8.68 13.80
N ALA A 96 -9.95 9.14 14.85
CA ALA A 96 -9.69 8.73 16.23
C ALA A 96 -9.85 7.21 16.42
N MET A 97 -9.34 6.68 17.54
CA MET A 97 -9.32 5.24 17.76
C MET A 97 -10.71 4.69 18.08
N TRP A 98 -11.16 3.71 17.30
CA TRP A 98 -12.33 2.87 17.60
C TRP A 98 -12.09 1.48 17.03
N VAL A 99 -11.55 0.60 17.87
CA VAL A 99 -11.01 -0.71 17.49
C VAL A 99 -12.02 -1.55 16.69
N ALA A 100 -13.15 -1.90 17.31
CA ALA A 100 -14.13 -2.79 16.69
C ALA A 100 -14.67 -2.24 15.35
N ARG A 101 -14.94 -0.93 15.27
CA ARG A 101 -15.43 -0.31 14.04
C ARG A 101 -14.35 -0.26 12.96
N SER A 102 -13.13 0.08 13.33
CA SER A 102 -11.98 0.14 12.43
C SER A 102 -11.66 -1.23 11.85
N GLU A 103 -11.67 -2.29 12.67
CA GLU A 103 -11.38 -3.65 12.19
C GLU A 103 -12.39 -4.14 11.15
N ALA A 104 -13.68 -3.87 11.36
CA ALA A 104 -14.72 -4.20 10.38
C ALA A 104 -14.55 -3.40 9.08
N LEU A 105 -14.45 -2.07 9.20
CA LEU A 105 -14.38 -1.17 8.04
C LEU A 105 -13.14 -1.43 7.17
N VAL A 106 -11.98 -1.68 7.76
CA VAL A 106 -10.76 -1.95 6.98
C VAL A 106 -10.93 -3.18 6.10
N VAL A 107 -11.53 -4.26 6.61
CA VAL A 107 -11.78 -5.46 5.81
C VAL A 107 -12.87 -5.21 4.77
N GLU A 108 -13.99 -4.59 5.16
CA GLU A 108 -15.11 -4.30 4.26
C GLU A 108 -14.71 -3.42 3.07
N ASN A 109 -13.88 -2.41 3.33
CA ASN A 109 -13.53 -1.36 2.37
C ASN A 109 -12.24 -1.64 1.59
N THR A 110 -11.59 -2.78 1.80
CA THR A 110 -10.47 -3.23 0.97
C THR A 110 -10.97 -3.46 -0.47
N ARG A 111 -10.40 -2.72 -1.43
CA ARG A 111 -10.90 -2.64 -2.82
C ARG A 111 -9.86 -2.14 -3.82
N GLU A 112 -10.19 -2.26 -5.11
CA GLU A 112 -9.55 -1.46 -6.18
C GLU A 112 -9.99 -0.01 -6.01
N ILE A 113 -9.06 0.88 -5.68
CA ILE A 113 -9.33 2.29 -5.36
C ILE A 113 -9.19 3.20 -6.59
N TYR A 114 -8.36 2.78 -7.53
CA TYR A 114 -8.07 3.43 -8.80
C TYR A 114 -7.70 2.32 -9.79
N PRO A 115 -7.89 2.47 -11.13
CA PRO A 115 -7.53 1.42 -12.08
C PRO A 115 -6.14 0.82 -11.85
N ASN A 116 -6.09 -0.50 -11.62
CA ASN A 116 -4.90 -1.30 -11.29
C ASN A 116 -4.26 -1.00 -9.92
N CYS A 117 -4.91 -0.22 -9.06
CA CYS A 117 -4.43 0.13 -7.73
C CYS A 117 -5.40 -0.37 -6.67
N PHE A 118 -4.92 -1.23 -5.78
CA PHE A 118 -5.69 -1.73 -4.64
C PHE A 118 -5.19 -1.10 -3.36
N VAL A 119 -6.07 -0.96 -2.36
CA VAL A 119 -5.70 -0.48 -1.04
C VAL A 119 -6.04 -1.53 0.02
N THR A 120 -5.14 -1.75 0.96
CA THR A 120 -5.29 -2.77 2.03
C THR A 120 -4.71 -2.28 3.37
N GLY A 121 -5.11 -2.95 4.45
CA GLY A 121 -4.67 -2.61 5.80
C GLY A 121 -5.05 -1.18 6.20
N LEU A 122 -4.19 -0.53 6.98
CA LEU A 122 -4.46 0.81 7.50
C LEU A 122 -4.51 1.91 6.43
N ALA A 123 -4.01 1.66 5.23
CA ALA A 123 -4.17 2.58 4.10
C ALA A 123 -5.65 2.73 3.72
N VAL A 124 -6.45 1.67 3.87
CA VAL A 124 -7.92 1.74 3.68
C VAL A 124 -8.51 2.79 4.63
N ALA A 125 -8.13 2.74 5.91
CA ALA A 125 -8.66 3.65 6.89
C ALA A 125 -8.18 5.10 6.67
N ALA A 126 -6.96 5.30 6.17
CA ALA A 126 -6.43 6.62 5.82
C ALA A 126 -7.19 7.23 4.63
N VAL A 127 -7.44 6.43 3.59
CA VAL A 127 -8.19 6.85 2.39
C VAL A 127 -9.65 7.16 2.70
N ASP A 128 -10.28 6.35 3.54
CA ASP A 128 -11.72 6.48 3.85
C ASP A 128 -12.02 7.46 5.00
N GLY A 129 -11.00 7.97 5.69
CA GLY A 129 -11.20 8.82 6.87
C GLY A 129 -11.76 8.06 8.07
N SER A 130 -11.61 6.74 8.08
CA SER A 130 -12.23 5.88 9.09
C SER A 130 -11.38 5.79 10.38
N PRO A 131 -11.97 5.37 11.51
CA PRO A 131 -11.24 5.18 12.76
C PRO A 131 -10.03 4.25 12.62
N ARG A 132 -9.03 4.42 13.49
CA ARG A 132 -7.90 3.49 13.64
C ARG A 132 -8.13 2.45 14.75
N MET A 133 -7.47 1.30 14.70
CA MET A 133 -7.67 0.20 15.66
C MET A 133 -6.59 0.05 16.75
N GLY A 134 -5.49 0.80 16.71
CA GLY A 134 -4.41 0.64 17.68
C GLY A 134 -3.68 -0.70 17.52
N PRO A 135 -3.25 -1.37 18.61
CA PRO A 135 -2.44 -2.59 18.54
C PRO A 135 -3.28 -3.86 18.26
N ALA A 136 -4.20 -3.79 17.31
CA ALA A 136 -5.02 -4.91 16.84
C ALA A 136 -4.69 -5.20 15.38
N PHE A 137 -4.42 -6.48 15.06
CA PHE A 137 -3.87 -6.89 13.76
C PHE A 137 -4.77 -7.85 12.98
N GLY A 138 -5.91 -8.29 13.55
CA GLY A 138 -6.78 -9.28 12.91
C GLY A 138 -7.30 -8.78 11.56
N SER A 139 -7.82 -7.55 11.55
CA SER A 139 -8.24 -6.87 10.32
C SER A 139 -7.12 -6.66 9.29
N MET A 140 -5.85 -6.48 9.69
CA MET A 140 -4.73 -6.34 8.75
C MET A 140 -4.54 -7.62 7.92
N LEU A 141 -4.55 -8.77 8.59
CA LEU A 141 -4.40 -10.07 7.92
C LEU A 141 -5.61 -10.39 7.03
N LEU A 142 -6.82 -10.12 7.52
CA LEU A 142 -8.05 -10.35 6.77
C LEU A 142 -8.18 -9.42 5.55
N SER A 143 -7.80 -8.15 5.72
CA SER A 143 -7.75 -7.17 4.64
C SER A 143 -6.70 -7.56 3.60
N GLY A 144 -5.50 -7.98 4.01
CA GLY A 144 -4.47 -8.46 3.09
C GLY A 144 -4.93 -9.67 2.27
N ARG A 145 -5.60 -10.64 2.92
CA ARG A 145 -6.19 -11.80 2.22
C ARG A 145 -7.25 -11.37 1.22
N ARG A 146 -8.17 -10.48 1.60
CA ARG A 146 -9.19 -9.96 0.69
C ARG A 146 -8.58 -9.21 -0.50
N ALA A 147 -7.55 -8.41 -0.28
CA ALA A 147 -6.84 -7.74 -1.36
C ALA A 147 -6.23 -8.76 -2.33
N ALA A 148 -5.58 -9.81 -1.82
CA ALA A 148 -5.02 -10.88 -2.64
C ALA A 148 -6.11 -11.60 -3.48
N GLU A 149 -7.28 -11.89 -2.90
CA GLU A 149 -8.41 -12.49 -3.63
C GLU A 149 -8.92 -11.58 -4.76
N LEU A 150 -9.08 -10.28 -4.50
CA LEU A 150 -9.52 -9.31 -5.50
C LEU A 150 -8.50 -9.14 -6.64
N VAL A 151 -7.21 -9.05 -6.28
CA VAL A 151 -6.10 -8.97 -7.25
C VAL A 151 -6.06 -10.24 -8.10
N GLN A 152 -6.22 -11.41 -7.50
CA GLN A 152 -6.23 -12.67 -8.24
C GLN A 152 -7.37 -12.73 -9.26
N ARG A 153 -8.58 -12.30 -8.89
CA ARG A 153 -9.73 -12.22 -9.81
C ARG A 153 -9.44 -11.26 -10.97
N LYS A 154 -8.92 -10.07 -10.65
CA LYS A 154 -8.55 -9.06 -11.65
C LYS A 154 -7.53 -9.58 -12.66
N LEU A 155 -6.48 -10.27 -12.20
CA LEU A 155 -5.45 -10.85 -13.07
C LEU A 155 -5.98 -11.99 -13.96
N LYS A 156 -7.04 -12.69 -13.53
CA LYS A 156 -7.72 -13.71 -14.34
C LYS A 156 -8.76 -13.13 -15.31
N GLY A 157 -9.10 -11.84 -15.18
CA GLY A 157 -10.15 -11.19 -15.96
C GLY A 157 -11.57 -11.52 -15.49
N GLU A 158 -11.73 -11.89 -14.22
CA GLU A 158 -13.03 -12.17 -13.57
C GLU A 158 -13.69 -10.90 -13.01
#